data_AF-A0A3D0LHD8-F1
#
_entry.id   AF-A0A3D0LHD8-F1
#
_cell.length_a   1.000
_cell.length_b   1.000
_cell.length_c   1.000
_cell.angle_alpha   90.00
_cell.angle_beta   90.00
_cell.angle_gamma   90.00
#
_symmetry.space_group_name_H-M   'P 1'
#
loop_
_entity.id
_entity.type
_entity.pdbx_description
1 polymer ?
#
loop_
_entity_poly.entity_id
_entity_poly.type
_entity_poly.pdbx_seq_one_letter_code
_entity_poly.pdbx_strand_id
1 'polypeptide(L)'
;MSVKHVAKQYAKMALQNIYLPGIYRKAAKLPVEKGKVIFACSHSKGMDINMRPVAEKLLRYGYDVKDMCVDFAEMSAAEKKSFISGFMKEYATAEYVFLSNYFLPVASCRKRPETKVIQLWHSGGLLKKMGYDSVDDIPSYYKGNPMANVDILSVSSEEVAPYFEHALRLEKGVVKPLGMARTDLYF
;
A
#
# COMPACT_ATOMS: atom_id res chain seq x y z
N MET A 1 10.66 14.10 -25.75
CA MET A 1 11.01 13.90 -24.32
C MET A 1 12.48 14.19 -24.10
N SER A 2 12.85 14.95 -23.07
CA SER A 2 14.26 15.27 -22.77
C SER A 2 15.02 14.03 -22.26
N VAL A 3 16.31 13.90 -22.62
CA VAL A 3 17.21 12.82 -22.14
C VAL A 3 17.21 12.69 -20.61
N LYS A 4 17.15 13.82 -19.88
CA LYS A 4 17.07 13.85 -18.42
C LYS A 4 15.79 13.20 -17.88
N HIS A 5 14.67 13.36 -18.59
CA HIS A 5 13.39 12.75 -18.21
C HIS A 5 13.46 11.23 -18.38
N VAL A 6 13.99 10.77 -19.50
CA VAL A 6 14.14 9.34 -19.82
C VAL A 6 15.05 8.66 -18.78
N ALA A 7 16.21 9.24 -18.48
CA ALA A 7 17.13 8.72 -17.46
C ALA A 7 16.47 8.62 -16.07
N LYS A 8 15.69 9.63 -15.68
CA LYS A 8 14.94 9.62 -14.41
C LYS A 8 13.91 8.49 -14.36
N GLN A 9 13.23 8.20 -15.48
CA GLN A 9 12.27 7.09 -15.55
C GLN A 9 12.98 5.74 -15.42
N TYR A 10 14.09 5.53 -16.12
CA TYR A 10 14.90 4.31 -15.96
C TYR A 10 15.41 4.13 -14.53
N ALA A 11 15.87 5.21 -13.87
CA ALA A 11 16.29 5.15 -12.48
C ALA A 11 15.14 4.75 -11.54
N LYS A 12 13.93 5.28 -11.75
CA LYS A 12 12.73 4.87 -11.00
C LYS A 12 12.39 3.40 -11.23
N MET A 13 12.45 2.93 -12.48
CA MET A 13 12.20 1.54 -12.81
C MET A 13 13.24 0.60 -12.20
N ALA A 14 14.52 0.97 -12.20
CA ALA A 14 15.57 0.20 -11.55
C ALA A 14 15.41 0.17 -10.04
N LEU A 15 15.02 1.29 -9.42
CA LEU A 15 14.68 1.36 -8.01
C LEU A 15 13.55 0.38 -7.68
N GLN A 16 12.44 0.47 -8.41
CA GLN A 16 11.25 -0.32 -8.18
C GLN A 16 11.44 -1.82 -8.46
N ASN A 17 12.06 -2.17 -9.59
CA ASN A 17 12.05 -3.55 -10.09
C ASN A 17 13.32 -4.34 -9.74
N ILE A 18 14.40 -3.68 -9.28
CA ILE A 18 15.67 -4.34 -8.95
C ILE A 18 16.07 -4.06 -7.50
N TYR A 19 16.20 -2.79 -7.13
CA TYR A 19 16.74 -2.41 -5.83
C TYR A 19 15.84 -2.80 -4.65
N LEU A 20 14.57 -2.39 -4.67
CA LEU A 20 13.61 -2.72 -3.61
C LEU A 20 13.36 -4.24 -3.46
N PRO A 21 13.09 -5.00 -4.54
CA PRO A 21 12.95 -6.45 -4.41
C PRO A 21 14.25 -7.15 -3.99
N GLY A 22 15.42 -6.59 -4.33
CA GLY A 22 16.71 -7.07 -3.81
C GLY A 22 16.82 -6.99 -2.28
N ILE A 23 16.43 -5.85 -1.70
CA ILE A 23 16.39 -5.66 -0.24
C ILE A 23 15.39 -6.60 0.40
N TYR A 24 14.17 -6.67 -0.15
CA TYR A 24 13.11 -7.54 0.35
C TYR A 24 13.56 -9.00 0.38
N ARG A 25 14.11 -9.52 -0.72
CA ARG A 25 14.60 -10.92 -0.80
C ARG A 25 15.70 -11.23 0.21
N LYS A 26 16.56 -10.27 0.53
CA LYS A 26 17.59 -10.45 1.56
C LYS A 26 16.97 -10.54 2.95
N ALA A 27 16.02 -9.66 3.27
CA ALA A 27 15.34 -9.63 4.56
C ALA A 27 14.36 -10.81 4.74
N ALA A 28 13.72 -11.27 3.66
CA ALA A 28 12.78 -12.40 3.65
C ALA A 28 13.41 -13.76 3.97
N LYS A 29 14.74 -13.81 4.18
CA LYS A 29 15.43 -14.98 4.77
C LYS A 29 15.10 -15.16 6.25
N LEU A 30 14.64 -14.10 6.93
CA LEU A 30 14.12 -14.16 8.28
C LEU A 30 12.65 -14.65 8.25
N PRO A 31 12.17 -15.32 9.31
CA PRO A 31 10.78 -15.72 9.40
C PRO A 31 9.85 -14.50 9.44
N VAL A 32 8.60 -14.68 9.01
CA VAL A 32 7.54 -13.70 9.31
C VAL A 32 7.30 -13.72 10.81
N GLU A 33 7.27 -12.53 11.39
CA GLU A 33 7.04 -12.28 12.81
C GLU A 33 5.52 -12.27 13.06
N LYS A 34 5.04 -13.28 13.80
CA LYS A 34 3.63 -13.38 14.15
C LYS A 34 3.21 -12.19 15.03
N GLY A 35 2.09 -11.56 14.69
CA GLY A 35 1.55 -10.38 15.34
C GLY A 35 2.11 -9.06 14.80
N LYS A 36 3.10 -9.08 13.89
CA LYS A 36 3.70 -7.85 13.36
C LYS A 36 2.83 -7.21 12.30
N VAL A 37 2.42 -5.97 12.56
CA VAL A 37 1.53 -5.17 11.72
C VAL A 37 2.23 -3.87 11.33
N ILE A 38 2.25 -3.55 10.04
CA ILE A 38 2.76 -2.28 9.53
C ILE A 38 1.60 -1.46 8.98
N PHE A 39 1.50 -0.20 9.37
CA PHE A 39 0.70 0.79 8.66
C PHE A 39 1.61 1.64 7.80
N ALA A 40 1.30 1.81 6.51
CA ALA A 40 2.14 2.56 5.59
C ALA A 40 1.35 3.49 4.67
N CYS A 41 1.80 4.74 4.60
CA CYS A 41 1.26 5.80 3.76
C CYS A 41 2.41 6.72 3.34
N SER A 42 2.28 7.35 2.16
CA SER A 42 3.27 8.28 1.60
C SER A 42 2.79 9.73 1.52
N HIS A 43 1.61 10.05 2.09
CA HIS A 43 0.93 11.34 1.96
C HIS A 43 0.55 11.97 3.30
N SER A 44 1.01 11.41 4.41
CA SER A 44 0.71 11.92 5.75
C SER A 44 1.80 11.52 6.74
N LYS A 45 2.08 12.41 7.69
CA LYS A 45 2.91 12.09 8.87
C LYS A 45 2.04 11.34 9.87
N GLY A 46 2.28 10.03 9.96
CA GLY A 46 1.53 9.13 10.84
C GLY A 46 0.23 8.60 10.23
N MET A 47 -0.40 7.68 10.96
CA MET A 47 -1.64 7.02 10.55
C MET A 47 -2.81 8.00 10.35
N ASP A 48 -3.52 7.85 9.24
CA ASP A 48 -4.70 8.67 8.92
C ASP A 48 -5.96 8.24 9.69
N ILE A 49 -7.08 8.89 9.38
CA ILE A 49 -8.37 8.64 10.04
C ILE A 49 -8.95 7.23 9.79
N ASN A 50 -8.57 6.56 8.69
CA ASN A 50 -8.98 5.18 8.43
C ASN A 50 -8.06 4.18 9.15
N MET A 51 -6.77 4.51 9.26
CA MET A 51 -5.79 3.63 9.89
C MET A 51 -5.90 3.59 11.42
N ARG A 52 -6.09 4.75 12.06
CA ARG A 52 -6.06 4.87 13.54
C ARG A 52 -7.04 3.95 14.27
N PRO A 53 -8.34 3.87 13.90
CA PRO A 53 -9.27 2.97 14.58
C PRO A 53 -8.87 1.50 14.49
N VAL A 54 -8.32 1.08 13.35
CA VAL A 54 -7.82 -0.29 13.14
C VAL A 54 -6.60 -0.56 14.02
N ALA A 55 -5.64 0.37 14.02
CA ALA A 55 -4.43 0.26 14.83
C ALA A 55 -4.74 0.17 16.33
N GLU A 56 -5.66 0.99 16.83
CA GLU A 56 -6.09 0.97 18.23
C GLU A 56 -6.70 -0.38 18.64
N LYS A 57 -7.52 -0.99 17.77
CA LYS A 57 -8.09 -2.33 18.01
C LYS A 57 -7.02 -3.41 18.00
N LEU A 58 -6.09 -3.37 17.02
CA LEU A 58 -5.01 -4.36 16.91
C LEU A 58 -4.06 -4.31 18.12
N LEU A 59 -3.71 -3.11 18.60
CA LEU A 59 -2.95 -2.95 19.85
C LEU A 59 -3.65 -3.59 21.04
N ARG A 60 -4.98 -3.40 21.18
CA ARG A 60 -5.78 -4.04 22.25
C ARG A 60 -5.84 -5.57 22.12
N TYR A 61 -5.73 -6.10 20.91
CA TYR A 61 -5.65 -7.54 20.66
C TYR A 61 -4.23 -8.11 20.83
N GLY A 62 -3.25 -7.27 21.19
CA GLY A 62 -1.87 -7.70 21.46
C GLY A 62 -0.98 -7.82 20.21
N TYR A 63 -1.36 -7.19 19.09
CA TYR A 63 -0.50 -7.09 17.91
C TYR A 63 0.60 -6.05 18.11
N ASP A 64 1.77 -6.30 17.52
CA ASP A 64 2.87 -5.34 17.44
C ASP A 64 2.64 -4.41 16.24
N VAL A 65 2.20 -3.19 16.52
CA VAL A 65 1.82 -2.22 15.49
C VAL A 65 2.92 -1.20 15.27
N LYS A 66 3.37 -1.10 14.01
CA LYS A 66 4.39 -0.14 13.57
C LYS A 66 3.80 0.88 12.62
N ASP A 67 3.93 2.15 12.99
CA ASP A 67 3.64 3.28 12.11
C ASP A 67 4.82 3.54 11.16
N MET A 68 4.58 3.35 9.87
CA MET A 68 5.49 3.71 8.79
C MET A 68 4.80 4.66 7.80
N CYS A 69 3.97 5.57 8.30
CA CYS A 69 3.37 6.64 7.49
C CYS A 69 4.25 7.88 7.51
N VAL A 70 4.67 8.31 6.32
CA VAL A 70 5.48 9.51 6.13
C VAL A 70 4.92 10.33 4.97
N ASP A 71 5.22 11.63 4.94
CA ASP A 71 4.90 12.45 3.77
C ASP A 71 6.11 12.52 2.83
N PHE A 72 5.99 11.86 1.68
CA PHE A 72 7.02 11.92 0.64
C PHE A 72 7.15 13.33 0.05
N ALA A 73 6.16 14.20 0.10
CA ALA A 73 6.32 15.58 -0.38
C ALA A 73 7.38 16.35 0.42
N GLU A 74 7.53 16.01 1.71
CA GLU A 74 8.44 16.71 2.63
C GLU A 74 9.83 16.07 2.74
N MET A 75 10.08 14.97 2.04
CA MET A 75 11.35 14.24 2.13
C MET A 75 12.25 14.48 0.91
N SER A 76 13.55 14.61 1.16
CA SER A 76 14.59 14.56 0.12
C SER A 76 14.64 13.18 -0.56
N ALA A 77 15.32 13.10 -1.70
CA ALA A 77 15.51 11.83 -2.41
C ALA A 77 16.30 10.79 -1.58
N ALA A 78 17.26 11.24 -0.78
CA ALA A 78 18.07 10.37 0.07
C ALA A 78 17.24 9.81 1.24
N GLU A 79 16.46 10.66 1.91
CA GLU A 79 15.55 10.25 2.98
C GLU A 79 14.50 9.26 2.48
N LYS A 80 13.87 9.54 1.32
CA LYS A 80 12.94 8.61 0.67
C LYS A 80 13.58 7.27 0.44
N LYS A 81 14.78 7.24 -0.16
CA LYS A 81 15.51 6.00 -0.45
C LYS A 81 15.82 5.23 0.82
N SER A 82 16.28 5.91 1.88
CA SER A 82 16.55 5.31 3.18
C SER A 82 15.29 4.70 3.79
N PHE A 83 14.20 5.47 3.82
CA PHE A 83 12.92 5.05 4.36
C PHE A 83 12.34 3.85 3.62
N ILE A 84 12.23 3.90 2.28
CA ILE A 84 11.69 2.75 1.52
C ILE A 84 12.57 1.51 1.67
N SER A 85 13.89 1.68 1.83
CA SER A 85 14.80 0.56 2.11
C SER A 85 14.55 -0.05 3.48
N GLY A 86 14.28 0.78 4.49
CA GLY A 86 13.84 0.34 5.81
C GLY A 86 12.50 -0.38 5.74
N PHE A 87 11.51 0.22 5.07
CA PHE A 87 10.20 -0.38 4.84
C PHE A 87 10.31 -1.76 4.20
N MET A 88 11.12 -1.96 3.15
CA MET A 88 11.25 -3.29 2.52
C MET A 88 11.78 -4.36 3.47
N LYS A 89 12.60 -3.99 4.47
CA LYS A 89 13.09 -4.94 5.48
C LYS A 89 11.98 -5.32 6.45
N GLU A 90 11.24 -4.33 6.94
CA GLU A 90 10.10 -4.55 7.84
C GLU A 90 8.99 -5.35 7.16
N TYR A 91 8.68 -5.01 5.91
CA TYR A 91 7.68 -5.69 5.10
C TYR A 91 8.02 -7.16 4.85
N ALA A 92 9.30 -7.50 4.74
CA ALA A 92 9.73 -8.87 4.51
C ALA A 92 9.46 -9.83 5.69
N THR A 93 9.27 -9.28 6.89
CA THR A 93 8.97 -10.05 8.12
C THR A 93 7.60 -9.72 8.72
N ALA A 94 6.81 -8.83 8.10
CA ALA A 94 5.48 -8.48 8.60
C ALA A 94 4.44 -9.58 8.30
N GLU A 95 3.54 -9.82 9.25
CA GLU A 95 2.37 -10.67 9.03
C GLU A 95 1.25 -9.87 8.33
N TYR A 96 1.06 -8.61 8.70
CA TYR A 96 0.04 -7.74 8.12
C TYR A 96 0.60 -6.38 7.70
N VAL A 97 0.09 -5.84 6.58
CA VAL A 97 0.36 -4.48 6.12
C VAL A 97 -0.93 -3.78 5.77
N PHE A 98 -1.19 -2.64 6.40
CA PHE A 98 -2.34 -1.78 6.14
C PHE A 98 -1.92 -0.55 5.34
N LEU A 99 -2.67 -0.27 4.28
CA LEU A 99 -2.49 0.88 3.38
C LEU A 99 -3.77 1.71 3.32
N SER A 100 -3.65 2.99 2.98
CA SER A 100 -4.80 3.88 2.71
C SER A 100 -4.75 4.56 1.34
N ASN A 101 -3.63 4.40 0.64
CA ASN A 101 -3.37 4.97 -0.68
C ASN A 101 -2.49 4.00 -1.47
N TYR A 102 -2.18 4.34 -2.72
CA TYR A 102 -1.11 3.66 -3.43
C TYR A 102 0.20 3.81 -2.67
N PHE A 103 0.86 2.68 -2.40
CA PHE A 103 2.15 2.66 -1.74
C PHE A 103 3.12 1.77 -2.52
N LEU A 104 3.85 2.42 -3.44
CA LEU A 104 4.68 1.74 -4.42
C LEU A 104 5.66 0.70 -3.85
N PRO A 105 6.30 0.91 -2.68
CA PRO A 105 7.19 -0.11 -2.10
C PRO A 105 6.51 -1.47 -1.91
N VAL A 106 5.24 -1.52 -1.50
CA VAL A 106 4.49 -2.78 -1.37
C VAL A 106 4.36 -3.47 -2.72
N ALA A 107 4.03 -2.75 -3.80
CA ALA A 107 3.90 -3.31 -5.15
C ALA A 107 5.24 -3.65 -5.84
N SER A 108 6.38 -3.33 -5.22
CA SER A 108 7.71 -3.45 -5.83
C SER A 108 8.33 -4.85 -5.71
N CYS A 109 7.64 -5.82 -5.11
CA CYS A 109 8.15 -7.17 -4.92
C CYS A 109 7.01 -8.19 -4.95
N ARG A 110 7.35 -9.48 -5.04
CA ARG A 110 6.40 -10.55 -4.75
C ARG A 110 6.40 -10.78 -3.24
N LYS A 111 5.27 -10.49 -2.59
CA LYS A 111 5.15 -10.71 -1.15
C LYS A 111 5.13 -12.19 -0.80
N ARG A 112 5.43 -12.47 0.47
CA ARG A 112 5.27 -13.80 1.07
C ARG A 112 3.79 -14.20 1.17
N PRO A 113 3.45 -15.49 1.00
CA PRO A 113 2.07 -15.96 1.17
C PRO A 113 1.54 -15.80 2.59
N GLU A 114 2.42 -15.82 3.60
CA GLU A 114 2.09 -15.59 5.01
C GLU A 114 1.74 -14.13 5.30
N THR A 115 2.22 -13.19 4.50
CA THR A 115 1.94 -11.76 4.67
C THR A 115 0.64 -11.37 3.99
N LYS A 116 -0.24 -10.66 4.70
CA LYS A 116 -1.48 -10.11 4.17
C LYS A 116 -1.42 -8.59 4.04
N VAL A 117 -1.79 -8.07 2.87
CA VAL A 117 -1.89 -6.63 2.60
C VAL A 117 -3.36 -6.24 2.52
N ILE A 118 -3.75 -5.31 3.39
CA ILE A 118 -5.10 -4.79 3.52
C ILE A 118 -5.10 -3.33 3.07
N GLN A 119 -5.87 -3.03 2.04
CA GLN A 119 -6.11 -1.68 1.55
C GLN A 119 -7.38 -1.13 2.19
N LEU A 120 -7.22 -0.18 3.09
CA LEU A 120 -8.34 0.58 3.69
C LEU A 120 -8.88 1.64 2.73
N TRP A 121 -8.03 2.08 1.78
CA TRP A 121 -8.30 3.19 0.87
C TRP A 121 -8.68 4.48 1.62
N HIS A 122 -8.96 5.55 0.89
CA HIS A 122 -9.41 6.83 1.45
C HIS A 122 -10.87 7.15 1.12
N SER A 123 -11.44 6.45 0.13
CA SER A 123 -12.83 6.57 -0.30
C SER A 123 -13.62 5.29 0.00
N GLY A 124 -14.81 5.43 0.58
CA GLY A 124 -15.71 4.27 0.80
C GLY A 124 -16.49 3.87 -0.45
N GLY A 125 -16.76 4.81 -1.35
CA GLY A 125 -17.47 4.57 -2.61
C GLY A 125 -16.74 5.16 -3.82
N LEU A 126 -17.38 5.10 -4.98
CA LEU A 126 -16.82 5.56 -6.24
C LEU A 126 -17.80 6.51 -6.96
N LEU A 127 -17.60 7.82 -6.79
CA LEU A 127 -18.38 8.83 -7.54
C LEU A 127 -17.68 9.28 -8.83
N LYS A 128 -16.34 9.31 -8.82
CA LYS A 128 -15.50 9.70 -9.97
C LYS A 128 -14.77 8.47 -10.49
N LYS A 129 -14.47 8.41 -11.79
CA LYS A 129 -13.57 7.39 -12.33
C LYS A 129 -12.21 7.47 -11.64
N MET A 130 -11.61 6.32 -11.35
CA MET A 130 -10.29 6.21 -10.72
C MET A 130 -9.51 5.04 -11.32
N GLY A 131 -8.27 4.84 -10.87
CA GLY A 131 -7.44 3.71 -11.26
C GLY A 131 -7.19 3.71 -12.76
N TYR A 132 -7.34 2.53 -13.36
CA TYR A 132 -7.22 2.33 -14.79
C TYR A 132 -8.39 2.89 -15.61
N ASP A 133 -9.49 3.30 -14.96
CA ASP A 133 -10.62 3.96 -15.62
C ASP A 133 -10.45 5.48 -15.74
N SER A 134 -9.39 6.04 -15.14
CA SER A 134 -9.03 7.46 -15.21
C SER A 134 -7.70 7.66 -15.92
N VAL A 135 -7.65 8.57 -16.91
CA VAL A 135 -6.42 8.89 -17.66
C VAL A 135 -5.36 9.60 -16.81
N ASP A 136 -5.77 10.22 -15.70
CA ASP A 136 -4.91 11.06 -14.86
C ASP A 136 -4.42 10.34 -13.59
N ASP A 137 -4.94 9.14 -13.27
CA ASP A 137 -4.60 8.45 -12.02
C ASP A 137 -3.37 7.53 -12.18
N ILE A 138 -3.47 6.51 -13.04
CA ILE A 138 -2.34 5.63 -13.34
C ILE A 138 -1.75 6.01 -14.71
N PRO A 139 -0.52 6.56 -14.76
CA PRO A 139 0.06 6.99 -16.03
C PRO A 139 0.20 5.83 -17.02
N SER A 140 -0.14 6.06 -18.30
CA SER A 140 -0.12 5.04 -19.35
C SER A 140 1.26 4.37 -19.57
N TYR A 141 2.34 5.06 -19.21
CA TYR A 141 3.70 4.52 -19.28
C TYR A 141 4.06 3.62 -18.08
N TYR A 142 3.27 3.62 -17.01
CA TYR A 142 3.48 2.74 -15.86
C TYR A 142 3.00 1.32 -16.21
N LYS A 143 3.95 0.40 -16.31
CA LYS A 143 3.70 -1.00 -16.71
C LYS A 143 3.48 -1.96 -15.53
N GLY A 144 3.48 -1.46 -14.29
CA GLY A 144 3.22 -2.26 -13.09
C GLY A 144 1.75 -2.29 -12.71
N ASN A 145 1.43 -3.03 -11.65
CA ASN A 145 0.14 -2.94 -10.95
C ASN A 145 0.38 -2.38 -9.54
N PRO A 146 -0.10 -1.18 -9.20
CA PRO A 146 0.12 -0.59 -7.87
C PRO A 146 -0.62 -1.36 -6.76
N MET A 147 -1.57 -2.23 -7.13
CA MET A 147 -2.36 -3.07 -6.25
C MET A 147 -1.93 -4.55 -6.27
N ALA A 148 -0.81 -4.89 -6.92
CA ALA A 148 -0.40 -6.28 -7.20
C ALA A 148 -0.37 -7.23 -5.98
N ASN A 149 -0.18 -6.67 -4.78
CA ASN A 149 -0.02 -7.43 -3.54
C ASN A 149 -1.23 -7.31 -2.60
N VAL A 150 -2.29 -6.60 -2.97
CA VAL A 150 -3.45 -6.38 -2.11
C VAL A 150 -4.27 -7.67 -2.02
N ASP A 151 -4.46 -8.18 -0.80
CA ASP A 151 -5.29 -9.37 -0.54
C ASP A 151 -6.74 -8.98 -0.22
N ILE A 152 -6.93 -7.84 0.46
CA ILE A 152 -8.24 -7.33 0.87
C ILE A 152 -8.29 -5.83 0.59
N LEU A 153 -9.38 -5.35 -0.01
CA LEU A 153 -9.71 -3.93 -0.10
C LEU A 153 -11.08 -3.67 0.54
N SER A 154 -11.14 -2.87 1.59
CA SER A 154 -12.41 -2.54 2.25
C SER A 154 -13.16 -1.42 1.54
N VAL A 155 -14.46 -1.61 1.32
CA VAL A 155 -15.37 -0.61 0.74
C VAL A 155 -16.64 -0.46 1.58
N SER A 156 -17.41 0.61 1.32
CA SER A 156 -18.61 0.94 2.09
C SER A 156 -19.74 -0.09 1.98
N SER A 157 -19.89 -0.74 0.82
CA SER A 157 -21.02 -1.63 0.57
C SER A 157 -20.74 -2.62 -0.56
N GLU A 158 -21.63 -3.60 -0.74
CA GLU A 158 -21.47 -4.64 -1.75
C GLU A 158 -21.62 -4.08 -3.17
N GLU A 159 -22.49 -3.09 -3.35
CA GLU A 159 -22.81 -2.47 -4.63
C GLU A 159 -21.60 -1.77 -5.26
N VAL A 160 -20.69 -1.23 -4.45
CA VAL A 160 -19.49 -0.53 -4.95
C VAL A 160 -18.34 -1.49 -5.29
N ALA A 161 -18.36 -2.73 -4.77
CA ALA A 161 -17.25 -3.66 -4.89
C ALA A 161 -16.87 -3.99 -6.36
N PRO A 162 -17.81 -4.34 -7.25
CA PRO A 162 -17.49 -4.63 -8.66
C PRO A 162 -16.82 -3.46 -9.38
N TYR A 163 -17.17 -2.21 -9.03
CA TYR A 163 -16.58 -1.03 -9.65
C TYR A 163 -15.13 -0.80 -9.22
N PHE A 164 -14.81 -1.07 -7.95
CA PHE A 164 -13.42 -1.05 -7.48
C PHE A 164 -12.59 -2.17 -8.09
N GLU A 165 -13.14 -3.39 -8.18
CA GLU A 165 -12.48 -4.52 -8.82
C GLU A 165 -12.12 -4.20 -10.28
N HIS A 166 -13.07 -3.62 -11.02
CA HIS A 166 -12.84 -3.16 -12.39
C HIS A 166 -11.78 -2.05 -12.47
N ALA A 167 -12.00 -0.94 -11.76
CA ALA A 167 -11.16 0.25 -11.85
C ALA A 167 -9.70 -0.02 -11.45
N LEU A 168 -9.47 -0.93 -10.50
CA LEU A 168 -8.14 -1.27 -10.01
C LEU A 168 -7.58 -2.58 -10.57
N ARG A 169 -8.34 -3.25 -11.47
CA ARG A 169 -8.00 -4.56 -12.06
C ARG A 169 -7.66 -5.62 -10.98
N LEU A 170 -8.49 -5.67 -9.94
CA LEU A 170 -8.37 -6.66 -8.87
C LEU A 170 -9.12 -7.94 -9.24
N GLU A 171 -8.68 -9.06 -8.68
CA GLU A 171 -9.42 -10.32 -8.78
C GLU A 171 -10.75 -10.23 -8.03
N LYS A 172 -11.77 -10.95 -8.52
CA LYS A 172 -13.08 -11.02 -7.86
C LYS A 172 -12.93 -11.53 -6.44
N GLY A 173 -13.56 -10.84 -5.50
CA GLY A 173 -13.57 -11.17 -4.08
C GLY A 173 -12.41 -10.57 -3.29
N VAL A 174 -11.46 -9.87 -3.91
CA VAL A 174 -10.45 -9.06 -3.17
C VAL A 174 -11.14 -7.88 -2.47
N VAL A 175 -12.13 -7.26 -3.11
CA VAL A 175 -12.88 -6.16 -2.53
C VAL A 175 -13.95 -6.70 -1.58
N LYS A 176 -14.01 -6.17 -0.35
CA LYS A 176 -14.89 -6.63 0.74
C LYS A 176 -15.75 -5.49 1.28
N PRO A 177 -17.08 -5.67 1.40
CA PRO A 177 -17.99 -4.67 1.96
C PRO A 177 -17.93 -4.66 3.49
N LEU A 178 -16.82 -4.18 4.04
CA LEU A 178 -16.56 -4.16 5.49
C LEU A 178 -16.91 -2.82 6.14
N GLY A 179 -17.36 -1.84 5.35
CA GLY A 179 -17.47 -0.46 5.80
C GLY A 179 -16.12 0.24 5.83
N MET A 180 -16.09 1.43 6.41
CA MET A 180 -14.87 2.23 6.58
C MET A 180 -14.55 2.31 8.06
N ALA A 181 -13.32 1.99 8.48
CA ALA A 181 -12.96 2.01 9.90
C ALA A 181 -13.19 3.38 10.56
N ARG A 182 -13.08 4.49 9.81
CA ARG A 182 -13.39 5.84 10.31
C ARG A 182 -14.87 6.05 10.63
N THR A 183 -15.79 5.25 10.09
CA THR A 183 -17.22 5.43 10.33
C THR A 183 -17.71 4.73 11.59
N ASP A 184 -16.91 3.86 12.20
CA ASP A 184 -17.24 3.19 13.45
C ASP A 184 -17.57 4.17 14.58
N LEU A 185 -17.03 5.39 14.56
CA LEU A 185 -17.33 6.41 15.57
C LEU A 185 -18.78 6.95 15.51
N TYR A 186 -19.54 6.63 14.46
CA TYR A 186 -20.92 7.07 14.27
C TYR A 186 -21.96 5.99 14.64
N PHE A 187 -21.53 4.79 15.06
CA PHE A 187 -22.38 3.64 15.38
C PHE A 187 -21.99 3.02 16.73
#